data_AF-A0A2H3NMV8-F1
#
_entry.id   AF-A0A2H3NMV8-F1
#
_cell.length_a   1.000
_cell.length_b   1.000
_cell.length_c   1.000
_cell.angle_alpha   90.00
_cell.angle_beta   90.00
_cell.angle_gamma   90.00
#
_symmetry.space_group_name_H-M   'P 1'
#
loop_
_entity.id
_entity.type
_entity.pdbx_description
1 polymer ?
#
loop_
_entity_poly.entity_id
_entity_poly.type
_entity_poly.pdbx_seq_one_letter_code
_entity_poly.pdbx_strand_id
1 'polypeptide(L)'
;MPIFFAASAASLSIIRLALLAGTTMFGAMAWFLAGGTGLAPDLVAELPYAPVALTVLFAALAVGVWIVRAQRRATGGSPIVGWALAESMALIGGVYLLLAGDPAFLVVGLAAQLFVSFVAMPVSPQ
;
A
#
# COMPACT_ATOMS: atom_id res chain seq x y z
N MET A 1 17.56 -10.23 29.48
CA MET A 1 18.17 -9.94 28.17
C MET A 1 17.06 -9.97 27.13
N PRO A 2 16.74 -8.87 26.44
CA PRO A 2 15.77 -8.91 25.35
C PRO A 2 16.37 -9.72 24.19
N ILE A 3 15.71 -10.82 23.81
CA ILE A 3 16.06 -11.62 22.65
C ILE A 3 15.42 -10.91 21.45
N PHE A 4 16.21 -10.13 20.72
CA PHE A 4 15.77 -9.60 19.43
C PHE A 4 15.84 -10.72 18.40
N PHE A 5 14.70 -11.36 18.10
CA PHE A 5 14.60 -12.27 16.96
C PHE A 5 14.71 -11.45 15.67
N ALA A 6 15.88 -11.46 15.04
CA ALA A 6 16.01 -10.97 13.69
C ALA A 6 15.17 -11.87 12.77
N ALA A 7 14.19 -11.31 12.07
CA ALA A 7 13.40 -12.06 11.10
C ALA A 7 14.32 -12.58 9.99
N SER A 8 14.30 -13.89 9.74
CA SER A 8 15.07 -14.50 8.66
C SER A 8 14.65 -13.94 7.28
N ALA A 9 15.55 -13.97 6.30
CA ALA A 9 15.23 -13.58 4.92
C ALA A 9 14.06 -14.38 4.33
N ALA A 10 13.91 -15.65 4.74
CA ALA A 10 12.76 -16.49 4.38
C ALA A 10 11.45 -15.94 4.99
N SER A 11 11.45 -15.62 6.29
CA SER A 11 10.29 -15.01 6.98
C SER A 11 9.90 -13.68 6.34
N LEU A 12 10.87 -12.82 6.01
CA LEU A 12 10.63 -11.55 5.33
C LEU A 12 10.02 -11.74 3.93
N SER A 13 10.46 -12.76 3.21
CA SER A 13 9.90 -13.10 1.89
C SER A 13 8.46 -13.57 2.00
N ILE A 14 8.13 -14.41 3.00
CA ILE A 14 6.77 -14.87 3.27
C ILE A 14 5.86 -13.68 3.63
N ILE A 15 6.31 -12.80 4.53
CA ILE A 15 5.56 -11.60 4.91
C ILE A 15 5.27 -10.76 3.66
N ARG A 16 6.29 -10.45 2.85
CA ARG A 16 6.11 -9.67 1.63
C ARG A 16 5.09 -10.27 0.67
N LEU A 17 5.12 -11.59 0.47
CA LEU A 17 4.17 -12.29 -0.40
C LEU A 17 2.76 -12.29 0.20
N ALA A 18 2.62 -12.42 1.52
CA ALA A 18 1.34 -12.35 2.20
C ALA A 18 0.69 -10.97 2.04
N LEU A 19 1.46 -9.89 2.22
CA LEU A 19 0.97 -8.52 2.01
C LEU A 19 0.54 -8.31 0.56
N LEU A 20 1.34 -8.78 -0.40
CA LEU A 20 1.01 -8.70 -1.83
C LEU A 20 -0.26 -9.48 -2.18
N ALA A 21 -0.42 -10.69 -1.65
CA ALA A 21 -1.61 -11.51 -1.89
C ALA A 21 -2.87 -10.84 -1.33
N GLY A 22 -2.83 -10.34 -0.09
CA GLY A 22 -3.96 -9.68 0.55
C GLY A 22 -4.41 -8.42 -0.20
N THR A 23 -3.47 -7.52 -0.49
CA THR A 23 -3.72 -6.30 -1.27
C THR A 23 -4.23 -6.55 -2.67
N THR A 24 -3.66 -7.53 -3.39
CA THR A 24 -4.11 -7.88 -4.75
C THR A 24 -5.52 -8.47 -4.72
N MET A 25 -5.82 -9.34 -3.76
CA MET A 25 -7.17 -9.90 -3.58
C MET A 25 -8.18 -8.79 -3.27
N PHE A 26 -7.84 -7.87 -2.35
CA PHE A 26 -8.68 -6.72 -2.05
C PHE A 26 -8.89 -5.84 -3.29
N GLY A 27 -7.82 -5.51 -4.03
CA GLY A 27 -7.89 -4.71 -5.24
C GLY A 27 -8.77 -5.35 -6.32
N ALA A 28 -8.67 -6.66 -6.51
CA ALA A 28 -9.53 -7.41 -7.41
C ALA A 28 -10.99 -7.34 -6.98
N MET A 29 -11.29 -7.55 -5.69
CA MET A 29 -12.65 -7.42 -5.17
C MET A 29 -13.20 -6.00 -5.38
N ALA A 30 -12.42 -4.96 -5.04
CA ALA A 30 -12.82 -3.58 -5.24
C ALA A 30 -13.10 -3.27 -6.73
N TRP A 31 -12.26 -3.79 -7.63
CA TRP A 31 -12.46 -3.63 -9.07
C TRP A 31 -13.77 -4.23 -9.57
N PHE A 32 -14.05 -5.48 -9.21
CA PHE A 32 -15.29 -6.13 -9.62
C PHE A 32 -16.53 -5.50 -8.98
N LEU A 33 -16.43 -5.04 -7.75
CA LEU A 33 -17.54 -4.39 -7.04
C LEU A 33 -17.85 -3.00 -7.58
N ALA A 34 -16.84 -2.19 -7.89
CA ALA A 34 -17.05 -0.81 -8.33
C ALA A 34 -17.75 -0.70 -9.69
N GLY A 35 -17.68 -1.74 -10.53
CA GLY A 35 -18.42 -1.81 -11.80
C GLY A 35 -18.16 -0.64 -12.77
N GLY A 36 -17.08 0.13 -12.57
CA GLY A 36 -16.77 1.35 -13.33
C GLY A 36 -17.51 2.62 -12.88
N THR A 37 -18.45 2.55 -11.93
CA THR A 37 -19.25 3.70 -11.45
C THR A 37 -19.11 3.99 -9.96
N GLY A 38 -18.40 3.13 -9.22
CA GLY A 38 -18.39 3.16 -7.75
C GLY A 38 -19.61 2.46 -7.15
N LEU A 39 -19.55 2.16 -5.85
CA LEU A 39 -20.59 1.44 -5.12
C LEU A 39 -21.66 2.33 -4.49
N ALA A 40 -21.35 3.59 -4.21
CA ALA A 40 -22.20 4.44 -3.38
C ALA A 40 -22.14 5.92 -3.81
N PRO A 41 -22.71 6.29 -4.97
CA PRO A 41 -22.76 7.68 -5.42
C PRO A 41 -23.44 8.60 -4.40
N ASP A 42 -24.44 8.09 -3.66
CA ASP A 42 -25.14 8.85 -2.62
C ASP A 42 -24.26 9.11 -1.39
N LEU A 43 -23.40 8.15 -1.00
CA LEU A 43 -22.46 8.32 0.12
C LEU A 43 -21.37 9.35 -0.22
N VAL A 44 -20.95 9.42 -1.48
CA VAL A 44 -20.01 10.46 -1.95
C VAL A 44 -20.66 11.84 -1.89
N ALA A 45 -21.95 11.95 -2.18
CA ALA A 45 -22.68 13.21 -2.04
C ALA A 45 -22.73 13.69 -0.57
N GLU A 46 -22.80 12.77 0.39
CA GLU A 46 -22.76 13.07 1.83
C GLU A 46 -21.34 13.37 2.36
N LEU A 47 -20.30 12.92 1.65
CA LEU A 47 -18.89 13.09 2.03
C LEU A 47 -18.08 13.83 0.96
N PRO A 48 -18.38 15.12 0.69
CA PRO A 48 -17.79 15.85 -0.44
C PRO A 48 -16.26 15.98 -0.36
N TYR A 49 -15.68 15.87 0.83
CA TYR A 49 -14.24 15.96 1.06
C TYR A 49 -13.53 14.60 1.15
N ALA A 50 -14.25 13.47 1.10
CA ALA A 50 -13.60 12.15 1.18
C ALA A 50 -12.57 11.91 0.07
N PRO A 51 -12.84 12.22 -1.22
CA PRO A 51 -11.83 12.05 -2.27
C PRO A 51 -10.58 12.90 -2.04
N VAL A 52 -10.75 14.13 -1.54
CA VAL A 52 -9.63 15.04 -1.23
C VAL A 52 -8.81 14.47 -0.06
N ALA A 53 -9.47 14.06 1.02
CA ALA A 53 -8.80 13.49 2.19
C ALA A 53 -8.01 12.21 1.85
N LEU A 54 -8.59 11.33 1.03
CA LEU A 54 -7.92 10.12 0.55
C LEU A 54 -6.72 10.44 -0.34
N THR A 55 -6.82 11.46 -1.20
CA THR A 55 -5.71 11.92 -2.05
C THR A 55 -4.56 12.47 -1.19
N VAL A 56 -4.86 13.29 -0.18
CA VAL A 56 -3.86 13.82 0.76
C VAL A 56 -3.20 12.69 1.54
N LEU A 57 -3.99 11.73 2.02
CA LEU A 57 -3.46 10.56 2.73
C LEU A 57 -2.56 9.71 1.82
N PHE A 58 -2.96 9.49 0.57
CA PHE A 58 -2.15 8.78 -0.42
C PHE A 58 -0.80 9.47 -0.66
N ALA A 59 -0.81 10.79 -0.82
CA ALA A 59 0.42 11.58 -0.97
C ALA A 59 1.30 11.51 0.29
N ALA A 60 0.71 11.59 1.49
CA ALA A 60 1.44 11.46 2.75
C ALA A 60 2.12 10.09 2.89
N LEU A 61 1.46 9.01 2.48
CA LEU A 61 2.06 7.67 2.45
C LEU A 61 3.22 7.59 1.46
N ALA A 62 3.09 8.18 0.26
CA ALA A 62 4.19 8.22 -0.70
C ALA A 62 5.43 8.94 -0.15
N VAL A 63 5.24 10.06 0.55
CA VAL A 63 6.31 10.75 1.28
C VAL A 63 6.88 9.86 2.39
N GLY A 64 6.02 9.18 3.15
CA GLY A 64 6.42 8.22 4.18
C GLY A 64 7.31 7.11 3.63
N VAL A 65 6.96 6.52 2.48
CA VAL A 65 7.78 5.52 1.78
C VAL A 65 9.17 6.07 1.46
N TRP A 66 9.25 7.32 0.98
CA TRP A 66 10.52 7.97 0.68
C TRP A 66 11.39 8.19 1.93
N ILE A 67 10.79 8.65 3.03
CA ILE A 67 11.48 8.85 4.31
C ILE A 67 12.00 7.51 4.85
N VAL A 68 11.16 6.47 4.88
CA VAL A 68 11.54 5.14 5.35
C VAL A 68 12.65 4.54 4.49
N ARG A 69 12.60 4.75 3.16
CA ARG A 69 13.67 4.34 2.25
C ARG A 69 15.00 4.98 2.62
N ALA A 70 15.00 6.29 2.85
CA ALA A 70 16.19 7.05 3.19
C ALA A 70 16.76 6.61 4.54
N GLN A 71 15.89 6.46 5.56
CA GLN A 71 16.30 5.97 6.88
C GLN A 71 16.87 4.56 6.81
N ARG A 72 16.22 3.65 6.09
CA ARG A 72 16.71 2.27 5.91
C ARG A 72 18.10 2.22 5.30
N ARG A 73 18.38 3.07 4.30
CA ARG A 73 19.73 3.16 3.70
C ARG A 73 20.78 3.65 4.70
N ALA A 74 20.41 4.51 5.64
CA ALA A 74 21.32 5.03 6.65
C ALA A 74 21.54 4.07 7.83
N THR A 75 20.50 3.32 8.25
CA THR A 75 20.51 2.54 9.51
C THR A 75 20.45 1.03 9.32
N GLY A 76 20.20 0.53 8.11
CA GLY A 76 20.00 -0.91 7.86
C GLY A 76 18.65 -1.45 8.36
N GLY A 77 17.67 -0.57 8.61
CA GLY A 77 16.36 -0.95 9.16
C GLY A 77 15.55 -1.97 8.33
N SER A 78 14.55 -2.57 8.98
CA SER A 78 13.65 -3.55 8.35
C SER A 78 12.85 -2.92 7.18
N PRO A 79 12.72 -3.61 6.03
CA PRO A 79 11.94 -3.11 4.89
C PRO A 79 10.42 -3.18 5.12
N ILE A 80 9.95 -3.88 6.16
CA ILE A 80 8.52 -4.14 6.41
C ILE A 80 7.72 -2.85 6.48
N VAL A 81 8.23 -1.81 7.14
CA VAL A 81 7.51 -0.53 7.29
C VAL A 81 7.27 0.10 5.92
N GLY A 82 8.26 0.07 5.04
CA GLY A 82 8.12 0.59 3.67
C GLY A 82 7.11 -0.22 2.85
N TRP A 83 7.10 -1.55 3.02
CA TRP A 83 6.10 -2.41 2.37
C TRP A 83 4.68 -2.11 2.86
N ALA A 84 4.48 -1.99 4.17
CA ALA A 84 3.17 -1.70 4.76
C ALA A 84 2.63 -0.33 4.32
N LEU A 85 3.49 0.68 4.21
CA LEU A 85 3.10 1.99 3.67
C LEU A 85 2.67 1.91 2.20
N ALA A 86 3.41 1.18 1.37
CA ALA A 86 3.06 1.01 -0.04
C ALA A 86 1.80 0.16 -0.24
N GLU A 87 1.59 -0.87 0.59
CA GLU A 87 0.33 -1.62 0.66
C GLU A 87 -0.84 -0.72 1.06
N SER A 88 -0.65 0.15 2.06
CA SER A 88 -1.69 1.09 2.49
C SER A 88 -2.12 2.02 1.35
N MET A 89 -1.20 2.39 0.45
CA MET A 89 -1.53 3.15 -0.76
C MET A 89 -2.45 2.36 -1.69
N ALA A 90 -2.17 1.07 -1.93
CA ALA A 90 -3.05 0.22 -2.75
C ALA A 90 -4.44 0.04 -2.11
N LEU A 91 -4.50 -0.14 -0.79
CA LEU A 91 -5.77 -0.24 -0.05
C LEU A 91 -6.60 1.04 -0.15
N ILE A 92 -5.96 2.20 0.07
CA ILE A 92 -6.61 3.51 -0.11
C ILE A 92 -7.07 3.70 -1.55
N GLY A 93 -6.28 3.27 -2.52
CA GLY A 93 -6.68 3.31 -3.93
C GLY A 93 -7.93 2.47 -4.22
N GLY A 94 -8.05 1.29 -3.60
CA GLY A 94 -9.28 0.49 -3.70
C GLY A 94 -10.48 1.16 -3.02
N VAL A 95 -10.30 1.79 -1.86
CA VAL A 95 -11.36 2.59 -1.22
C VAL A 95 -11.76 3.78 -2.12
N TYR A 96 -10.78 4.45 -2.72
CA TYR A 96 -11.03 5.55 -3.65
C TYR A 96 -11.84 5.07 -4.86
N LEU A 97 -11.49 3.93 -5.45
CA LEU A 97 -12.24 3.32 -6.54
C LEU A 97 -13.69 3.00 -6.14
N LEU A 98 -13.89 2.41 -4.95
CA LEU A 98 -15.23 2.06 -4.47
C LEU A 98 -16.10 3.30 -4.24
N LEU A 99 -15.51 4.43 -3.85
CA LEU A 99 -16.21 5.68 -3.64
C LEU A 99 -16.40 6.46 -4.95
N ALA A 100 -15.31 6.83 -5.61
CA ALA A 100 -15.29 7.75 -6.73
C ALA A 100 -15.37 7.09 -8.12
N GLY A 101 -15.26 5.75 -8.21
CA GLY A 101 -15.29 5.02 -9.48
C GLY A 101 -14.00 5.13 -10.32
N ASP A 102 -13.03 5.96 -9.94
CA ASP A 102 -11.76 6.12 -10.65
C ASP A 102 -10.70 5.09 -10.17
N PRO A 103 -10.19 4.24 -11.07
CA PRO A 103 -9.19 3.23 -10.74
C PRO A 103 -7.76 3.76 -10.57
N ALA A 104 -7.47 5.01 -10.92
CA ALA A 104 -6.09 5.53 -11.01
C ALA A 104 -5.29 5.30 -9.72
N PHE A 105 -5.87 5.61 -8.55
CA PHE A 105 -5.19 5.44 -7.27
C PHE A 105 -4.95 3.97 -6.91
N LEU A 106 -5.86 3.04 -7.27
CA LEU A 106 -5.64 1.61 -7.08
C LEU A 106 -4.47 1.12 -7.93
N VAL A 107 -4.44 1.48 -9.21
CA VAL A 107 -3.37 1.06 -10.14
C VAL A 107 -2.03 1.62 -9.70
N VAL A 108 -1.97 2.91 -9.36
CA VAL A 108 -0.73 3.55 -8.87
C VAL A 108 -0.30 2.95 -7.53
N GLY A 109 -1.22 2.68 -6.61
CA GLY A 109 -0.93 2.05 -5.32
C GLY A 109 -0.36 0.63 -5.48
N LEU A 110 -0.96 -0.20 -6.33
CA LEU A 110 -0.45 -1.55 -6.63
C LEU A 110 0.93 -1.50 -7.31
N ALA A 111 1.12 -0.59 -8.25
CA ALA A 111 2.42 -0.38 -8.89
C ALA A 111 3.48 0.08 -7.88
N ALA A 112 3.12 1.01 -6.98
CA ALA A 112 3.99 1.46 -5.91
C ALA A 112 4.34 0.32 -4.95
N GLN A 113 3.38 -0.51 -4.57
CA GLN A 113 3.62 -1.69 -3.74
C GLN A 113 4.61 -2.66 -4.40
N LEU A 114 4.39 -3.03 -5.68
CA LEU A 114 5.30 -3.89 -6.42
C LEU A 114 6.72 -3.28 -6.48
N PHE A 115 6.81 -2.00 -6.85
CA PHE A 115 8.09 -1.31 -6.94
C PHE A 115 8.80 -1.26 -5.58
N VAL A 116 8.10 -0.95 -4.50
CA VAL A 116 8.69 -0.83 -3.16
C VAL A 116 9.11 -2.21 -2.63
N SER A 117 8.28 -3.22 -2.81
CA SER A 117 8.52 -4.58 -2.32
C SER A 117 9.65 -5.32 -3.04
N PHE A 118 9.85 -5.07 -4.34
CA PHE A 118 10.80 -5.82 -5.16
C PHE A 118 12.00 -5.02 -5.65
N VAL A 119 11.89 -3.69 -5.76
CA VAL A 119 12.95 -2.84 -6.33
C VAL A 119 13.53 -1.86 -5.28
N ALA A 120 12.70 -1.07 -4.62
CA ALA A 120 13.19 -0.02 -3.73
C ALA A 120 13.68 -0.57 -2.38
N MET A 121 13.01 -1.58 -1.84
CA MET A 121 13.30 -2.20 -0.55
C MET A 121 13.21 -3.73 -0.64
N PRO A 122 14.09 -4.39 -1.41
CA PRO A 122 14.05 -5.84 -1.54
C PRO A 122 14.47 -6.52 -0.23
N VAL A 123 14.03 -7.78 -0.09
CA VAL A 123 14.68 -8.74 0.82
C VAL A 123 16.10 -8.94 0.32
N SER A 124 17.10 -8.53 1.10
CA SER A 124 18.48 -8.91 0.81
C SER A 124 18.70 -10.36 1.22
N PRO A 125 19.30 -11.20 0.35
CA PRO A 125 20.00 -12.37 0.85
C PRO A 125 21.15 -11.84 1.71
N GLN A 126 21.13 -12.14 3.01
CA GLN A 126 22.32 -12.02 3.85
C GLN A 126 23.27 -13.16 3.51
#